data_AF-A0A845S801-F1
#
_entry.id   AF-A0A845S801-F1
#
_cell.length_a   1.000
_cell.length_b   1.000
_cell.length_c   1.000
_cell.angle_alpha   90.00
_cell.angle_beta   90.00
_cell.angle_gamma   90.00
#
_symmetry.space_group_name_H-M   'P 1'
#
loop_
_entity.id
_entity.type
_entity.pdbx_description
1 polymer ?
#
loop_
_entity_poly.entity_id
_entity_poly.type
_entity_poly.pdbx_seq_one_letter_code
_entity_poly.pdbx_strand_id
1 'polypeptide(L)' 'MSTYPIIDHEYDVIVVGAGGSGLRAAVGLAEAGLKTACISKVFPTRSHTAAAQGGISAALGNMSEDDWRWHMYDTVKG' A
#
# COMPACT_ATOMS: atom_id res chain seq x y z
N MET A 1 26.60 29.11 1.24
CA MET A 1 26.51 27.83 1.98
C MET A 1 25.06 27.63 2.40
N SER A 2 24.51 26.43 2.25
CA SER A 2 23.15 26.10 2.72
C SER A 2 23.05 26.27 4.23
N THR A 3 21.95 26.86 4.72
CA THR A 3 21.66 27.03 6.15
C THR A 3 21.41 25.70 6.87
N TYR A 4 21.09 24.64 6.13
CA TYR A 4 20.77 23.33 6.67
C TYR A 4 21.72 22.26 6.12
N PRO A 5 22.24 21.36 6.98
CA PRO A 5 22.96 20.19 6.52
C PRO A 5 22.01 19.30 5.71
N ILE A 6 22.48 18.82 4.57
CA ILE A 6 21.76 17.86 3.72
C ILE A 6 22.34 16.47 4.02
N ILE A 7 21.47 15.47 4.18
CA ILE A 7 21.85 14.08 4.37
C ILE A 7 21.36 13.30 3.15
N ASP A 8 22.30 12.72 2.41
CA ASP A 8 22.01 11.92 1.22
C ASP A 8 21.95 10.43 1.57
N HIS A 9 20.99 9.73 0.96
CA HIS A 9 20.81 8.29 1.11
C HIS A 9 20.52 7.66 -0.26
N GLU A 10 21.09 6.48 -0.50
CA GLU A 10 20.87 5.72 -1.74
C GLU A 10 20.14 4.39 -1.47
N TYR A 11 19.08 4.16 -2.22
CA TYR A 11 18.20 2.99 -2.18
C TYR A 11 17.76 2.66 -3.60
N ASP A 12 17.41 1.40 -3.86
CA ASP A 12 16.87 0.98 -5.17
C ASP A 12 15.46 1.55 -5.36
N VAL A 13 14.67 1.58 -4.28
CA VAL A 13 13.30 2.11 -4.29
C VAL A 13 12.97 2.89 -3.01
N ILE A 14 12.24 3.98 -3.18
CA ILE A 14 11.68 4.78 -2.08
C ILE A 14 10.15 4.72 -2.16
N VAL A 15 9.52 4.24 -1.08
CA VAL A 15 8.06 4.25 -0.90
C VAL A 15 7.69 5.39 0.05
N VAL A 16 6.87 6.34 -0.43
CA VAL A 16 6.40 7.48 0.37
C VAL A 16 4.95 7.25 0.81
N GLY A 17 4.78 6.99 2.11
CA GLY A 17 3.53 6.66 2.77
C GLY A 17 3.55 5.23 3.33
N ALA A 18 3.19 5.07 4.62
CA ALA A 18 3.13 3.77 5.29
C ALA A 18 1.68 3.33 5.64
N GLY A 19 0.74 3.63 4.74
CA GLY A 19 -0.61 3.04 4.77
C GLY A 19 -0.63 1.63 4.18
N GLY A 20 -1.82 1.05 3.98
CA GLY A 20 -1.95 -0.33 3.47
C GLY A 20 -1.21 -0.58 2.15
N SER A 21 -1.36 0.33 1.18
CA SER A 21 -0.68 0.24 -0.12
C SER A 21 0.84 0.37 0.00
N GLY A 22 1.32 1.37 0.74
CA GLY A 22 2.74 1.62 0.91
C GLY A 22 3.47 0.52 1.67
N LEU A 23 2.87 -0.02 2.73
CA LEU A 23 3.44 -1.17 3.43
C LEU A 23 3.46 -2.42 2.55
N ARG A 24 2.38 -2.71 1.79
CA ARG A 24 2.37 -3.86 0.90
C ARG A 24 3.43 -3.75 -0.20
N ALA A 25 3.60 -2.56 -0.77
CA ALA A 25 4.65 -2.27 -1.76
C ALA A 25 6.06 -2.42 -1.15
N ALA A 26 6.32 -1.81 0.01
CA ALA A 26 7.62 -1.87 0.66
C ALA A 26 8.05 -3.31 1.00
N VAL A 27 7.12 -4.13 1.51
CA VAL A 27 7.37 -5.55 1.77
C VAL A 27 7.64 -6.30 0.47
N GLY A 28 6.81 -6.12 -0.57
CA GLY A 28 7.00 -6.83 -1.84
C GLY A 28 8.32 -6.50 -2.53
N LEU A 29 8.77 -5.25 -2.46
CA LEU A 29 10.06 -4.81 -3.01
C LEU A 29 11.24 -5.38 -2.22
N ALA A 30 11.14 -5.40 -0.88
CA ALA A 30 12.15 -6.03 -0.04
C ALA A 30 12.23 -7.56 -0.25
N GLU A 31 11.08 -8.23 -0.41
CA GLU A 31 10.99 -9.66 -0.75
C GLU A 31 11.62 -9.96 -2.12
N ALA A 32 11.56 -9.02 -3.06
CA ALA A 32 12.24 -9.11 -4.35
C ALA A 32 13.75 -8.82 -4.29
N GLY A 33 14.31 -8.56 -3.10
CA GLY A 33 15.73 -8.30 -2.88
C GLY A 33 16.17 -6.85 -3.10
N LEU A 34 15.23 -5.92 -3.30
CA LEU A 34 15.54 -4.50 -3.51
C LEU A 34 15.73 -3.79 -2.17
N LYS A 35 16.81 -3.01 -2.06
CA LYS A 35 17.07 -2.14 -0.91
C LYS A 35 16.02 -1.03 -0.91
N THR A 36 15.01 -1.17 -0.05
CA THR A 36 13.81 -0.33 -0.07
C THR A 36 13.71 0.55 1.18
N ALA A 37 13.49 1.85 1.00
CA ALA A 37 13.17 2.78 2.07
C ALA A 37 11.66 3.06 2.11
N CYS A 38 11.03 2.98 3.30
CA CYS A 38 9.64 3.36 3.51
C CYS A 38 9.59 4.60 4.41
N ILE A 39 9.08 5.71 3.88
CA ILE A 39 9.07 7.02 4.55
C ILE A 39 7.63 7.38 4.87
N SER A 40 7.35 7.76 6.12
CA SER A 40 6.01 8.18 6.53
C SER A 40 6.07 9.34 7.51
N LYS A 41 5.14 10.28 7.37
CA LYS A 41 4.98 11.43 8.28
C LYS A 41 4.34 11.04 9.62
N VAL A 42 3.74 9.86 9.71
CA VAL A 42 3.13 9.30 10.92
C VAL A 42 3.61 7.86 11.12
N PHE A 43 3.55 7.38 12.37
CA PHE A 43 3.75 5.97 12.66
C PHE A 43 2.80 5.10 11.81
N PRO A 44 3.25 3.98 11.19
CA PRO A 44 2.49 3.29 10.16
C PRO A 44 1.03 2.94 10.52
N THR A 45 0.77 2.46 11.74
CA THR A 45 -0.58 2.10 12.19
C THR A 45 -1.48 3.31 12.51
N ARG A 46 -0.98 4.54 12.36
CA ARG A 46 -1.75 5.79 12.42
C ARG A 46 -2.14 6.33 11.03
N SER A 47 -1.81 5.60 9.96
CA SER A 47 -2.30 5.92 8.61
C SER A 47 -3.81 5.77 8.52
N HIS A 48 -4.46 6.52 7.63
CA HIS A 48 -5.94 6.51 7.50
C HIS A 48 -6.51 5.13 7.11
N THR A 49 -5.70 4.23 6.53
CA THR A 49 -6.09 2.82 6.34
C THR A 49 -6.59 2.17 7.64
N ALA A 50 -6.06 2.57 8.81
CA ALA A 50 -6.49 2.04 10.11
C ALA A 50 -7.93 2.41 10.49
N ALA A 51 -8.55 3.38 9.82
CA ALA A 51 -9.93 3.80 10.07
C ALA A 51 -10.96 3.12 9.15
N ALA A 52 -10.54 2.20 8.25
CA ALA A 52 -11.46 1.47 7.39
C ALA A 52 -12.33 0.49 8.20
N GLN A 53 -13.61 0.36 7.83
CA GLN A 53 -14.60 -0.43 8.58
C GLN A 53 -15.33 -1.50 7.76
N GLY A 54 -15.75 -1.18 6.52
CA GLY A 54 -16.66 -2.05 5.75
C GLY A 54 -16.06 -3.42 5.37
N GLY A 55 -14.84 -3.44 4.85
CA GLY A 55 -14.16 -4.67 4.44
C GLY A 55 -13.36 -4.50 3.14
N ILE A 56 -12.99 -5.63 2.54
CA ILE A 56 -12.36 -5.71 1.22
C ILE A 56 -13.22 -6.58 0.32
N SER A 57 -13.65 -6.05 -0.82
CA SER A 57 -14.45 -6.80 -1.79
C SER A 57 -13.58 -7.79 -2.56
N ALA A 58 -14.00 -9.06 -2.61
CA ALA A 58 -13.36 -10.10 -3.41
C ALA A 58 -14.38 -11.19 -3.75
N ALA A 59 -14.37 -11.65 -5.00
CA ALA A 59 -15.26 -12.70 -5.48
C ALA A 59 -14.77 -14.09 -5.02
N LEU A 60 -14.89 -14.36 -3.72
CA LEU A 60 -14.38 -15.58 -3.08
C LEU A 60 -15.40 -16.73 -3.09
N GLY A 61 -16.68 -16.45 -3.34
CA GLY A 61 -17.72 -17.48 -3.38
C GLY A 61 -18.07 -18.12 -2.03
N ASN A 62 -17.71 -17.48 -0.90
CA ASN A 62 -17.87 -18.07 0.44
C ASN A 62 -19.33 -18.15 0.91
N MET A 63 -20.22 -17.28 0.41
CA MET A 63 -21.63 -17.20 0.83
C MET A 63 -22.59 -17.73 -0.24
N SER A 64 -22.22 -17.60 -1.51
CA SER A 64 -22.93 -18.09 -2.69
C SER A 64 -21.95 -18.21 -3.85
N GLU A 65 -22.34 -18.84 -4.95
CA GLU A 65 -21.58 -18.79 -6.20
C GLU A 65 -21.27 -17.33 -6.58
N ASP A 66 -20.04 -17.11 -7.05
CA ASP A 66 -19.53 -15.78 -7.36
C ASP A 66 -18.50 -15.86 -8.50
N ASP A 67 -18.28 -14.75 -9.20
CA ASP A 67 -17.35 -14.65 -10.31
C ASP A 67 -16.68 -13.28 -10.35
N TRP A 68 -15.35 -13.26 -10.49
CA TRP A 68 -14.58 -12.01 -10.57
C TRP A 68 -15.02 -11.12 -11.74
N ARG A 69 -15.59 -11.70 -12.80
CA ARG A 69 -16.15 -10.96 -13.95
C ARG A 69 -17.41 -10.19 -13.58
N TRP A 70 -18.21 -10.71 -12.65
CA TRP A 70 -19.38 -9.99 -12.11
C TRP A 70 -18.90 -8.79 -11.28
N HIS A 71 -17.93 -9.00 -10.40
CA HIS A 71 -17.31 -7.91 -9.63
C HIS A 71 -16.61 -6.87 -10.52
N MET A 72 -15.93 -7.29 -11.60
CA MET A 72 -15.38 -6.37 -12.60
C MET A 72 -16.48 -5.56 -13.29
N TYR A 73 -17.56 -6.21 -13.72
CA TYR A 73 -18.71 -5.55 -14.33
C TYR A 73 -19.30 -4.49 -13.40
N ASP A 74 -19.54 -4.83 -12.14
CA ASP A 74 -20.08 -3.91 -11.13
C ASP A 74 -19.11 -2.72 -10.88
N THR A 75 -17.80 -2.97 -10.89
CA THR A 75 -16.80 -1.89 -10.76
C THR A 75 -16.80 -0.95 -11.97
N VAL A 76 -16.97 -1.47 -13.19
CA VAL A 76 -17.03 -0.67 -14.43
C VAL A 76 -18.31 0.16 -14.49
N LYS A 77 -19.43 -0.40 -14.02
CA LYS A 77 -20.74 0.25 -14.04
C LYS A 77 -20.88 1.34 -12.97
N GLY A 78 -20.41 1.07 -11.75
CA GLY A 78 -20.77 1.85 -10.54
C GLY A 78 -22.18 1.58 -10.07
#